data_AF-A0A6C0ARH6-F1
#
_entry.id   AF-A0A6C0ARH6-F1
#
_cell.length_a   1.000
_cell.length_b   1.000
_cell.length_c   1.000
_cell.angle_alpha   90.00
_cell.angle_beta   90.00
_cell.angle_gamma   90.00
#
_symmetry.space_group_name_H-M   'P 1'
#
loop_
_entity.id
_entity.type
_entity.pdbx_description
1 polymer ?
#
loop_
_entity_poly.entity_id
_entity_poly.type
_entity_poly.pdbx_seq_one_letter_code
_entity_poly.pdbx_strand_id
1 'polypeptide(L)'
;MDTTIIIIILAIILFILIALNHIKISQTTTVTTTEITRKPSCSQTTFGCCPDGVNSKINFYGTNCPGYRPSPGYLPTPQPIGGCSGTRYGCCPDNMKAKVDPQGSNCLLK
;
A
#
# COMPACT_ATOMS: atom_id res chain seq x y z
N MET A 1 -2.68 -0.76 -63.67
CA MET A 1 -2.00 -0.68 -62.36
C MET A 1 -1.09 -1.89 -62.28
N ASP A 2 0.22 -1.65 -62.26
CA ASP A 2 1.23 -2.71 -62.26
C ASP A 2 1.08 -3.57 -60.98
N THR A 3 1.11 -4.89 -61.11
CA THR A 3 0.97 -5.81 -59.98
C THR A 3 2.03 -5.57 -58.92
N THR A 4 3.20 -5.07 -59.32
CA THR A 4 4.27 -4.61 -58.41
C THR A 4 3.82 -3.44 -57.53
N ILE A 5 3.10 -2.46 -58.08
CA ILE A 5 2.56 -1.31 -57.35
C ILE A 5 1.51 -1.77 -56.33
N ILE A 6 0.67 -2.75 -56.68
CA ILE A 6 -0.33 -3.30 -55.77
C ILE A 6 0.33 -4.01 -54.58
N ILE A 7 1.38 -4.79 -54.83
CA ILE A 7 2.13 -5.49 -53.76
C ILE A 7 2.79 -4.49 -52.80
N ILE A 8 3.38 -3.41 -53.33
CA ILE A 8 4.01 -2.35 -52.51
C ILE A 8 2.97 -1.67 -51.61
N ILE A 9 1.79 -1.34 -52.14
CA ILE A 9 0.72 -0.70 -51.37
C ILE A 9 0.25 -1.60 -50.22
N LEU A 10 0.05 -2.90 -50.48
CA LEU A 10 -0.38 -3.85 -49.45
C LEU A 10 0.67 -4.02 -48.34
N ALA A 11 1.96 -4.04 -48.69
CA ALA A 11 3.04 -4.13 -47.70
C ALA A 11 3.11 -2.90 -46.78
N ILE A 12 2.90 -1.70 -47.32
CA ILE A 12 2.88 -0.45 -46.55
C ILE A 12 1.69 -0.42 -45.58
N ILE A 13 0.51 -0.81 -46.05
CA ILE A 13 -0.70 -0.86 -45.21
C ILE A 13 -0.51 -1.82 -44.04
N LEU A 14 0.05 -3.01 -44.30
CA LEU A 14 0.32 -4.00 -43.26
C LEU A 14 1.32 -3.49 -42.22
N PHE A 15 2.40 -2.84 -42.65
CA PHE A 15 3.39 -2.25 -41.76
C PHE A 15 2.80 -1.16 -40.86
N ILE A 16 1.95 -0.28 -41.42
CA ILE A 16 1.24 0.75 -40.66
C ILE A 16 0.32 0.12 -39.61
N LEU A 17 -0.43 -0.92 -39.96
CA LEU A 17 -1.30 -1.61 -39.00
C LEU A 17 -0.51 -2.25 -37.85
N ILE A 18 0.64 -2.86 -38.15
CA ILE A 18 1.54 -3.43 -37.13
C ILE A 18 2.12 -2.33 -36.23
N ALA A 19 2.56 -1.21 -36.81
CA ALA A 19 3.10 -0.07 -36.05
C ALA A 19 2.03 0.57 -35.14
N LEU A 20 0.82 0.81 -35.66
CA LEU A 20 -0.31 1.34 -34.90
C LEU A 20 -0.74 0.40 -33.75
N ASN A 21 -0.60 -0.92 -33.94
CA ASN A 21 -0.86 -1.90 -32.88
C ASN A 21 0.22 -1.84 -31.77
N HIS A 22 1.48 -1.62 -32.13
CA HIS A 22 2.59 -1.52 -31.15
C HIS A 22 2.61 -0.19 -30.36
N ILE A 23 1.99 0.87 -30.87
CA ILE A 23 1.95 2.20 -30.21
C ILE A 23 1.01 2.21 -28.99
N LYS A 24 0.18 1.18 -28.77
CA LYS A 24 -0.79 1.15 -27.66
C LYS A 24 -0.21 0.93 -26.25
N ILE A 25 1.09 0.73 -26.08
CA ILE A 25 1.71 0.56 -24.76
C ILE A 25 2.93 1.48 -24.64
N SER A 26 2.71 2.67 -24.09
CA SER A 26 3.69 3.41 -23.28
C SER A 26 3.01 4.61 -22.61
N GLN A 27 2.26 4.35 -21.54
CA GLN A 27 2.05 5.38 -20.52
C GLN A 27 3.33 5.48 -19.69
N THR A 28 4.36 6.11 -20.24
CA THR A 28 5.54 6.51 -19.48
C THR A 28 5.20 7.80 -18.74
N THR A 29 4.57 7.65 -17.57
CA THR A 29 4.50 8.74 -16.60
C THR A 29 5.92 8.97 -16.10
N THR A 30 6.52 10.10 -16.46
CA THR A 30 7.77 10.62 -15.91
C THR A 30 7.60 10.88 -14.42
N VAL A 31 7.79 9.85 -13.60
CA VAL A 31 7.96 10.00 -12.16
C VAL A 31 9.46 10.00 -11.91
N THR A 32 9.97 11.18 -11.53
CA THR A 32 11.34 11.38 -11.07
C THR A 32 11.66 10.38 -9.96
N THR A 33 12.47 9.37 -10.29
CA THR A 33 12.95 8.35 -9.36
C THR A 33 14.00 8.96 -8.44
N THR A 34 13.57 9.46 -7.28
CA THR A 34 14.32 9.22 -6.04
C THR A 34 13.82 7.90 -5.48
N GLU A 35 14.73 6.98 -5.16
CA GLU A 35 14.42 5.64 -4.67
C GLU A 35 13.50 5.67 -3.44
N ILE A 36 12.20 5.50 -3.63
CA ILE A 36 11.25 5.15 -2.58
C ILE A 36 10.25 4.20 -3.21
N THR A 37 10.17 2.97 -2.68
CA THR A 37 9.17 1.94 -2.95
C THR A 37 7.87 2.56 -3.46
N ARG A 38 7.47 2.26 -4.71
CA ARG A 38 6.25 2.80 -5.34
C ARG A 38 5.00 2.32 -4.59
N LYS A 39 4.75 2.93 -3.42
CA LYS A 39 3.52 2.76 -2.67
C LYS A 39 2.41 3.40 -3.51
N PRO A 40 1.30 2.69 -3.79
CA PRO A 40 0.16 3.31 -4.45
C PRO A 40 -0.28 4.57 -3.67
N SER A 41 -0.76 5.60 -4.39
CA SER A 41 -1.28 6.82 -3.76
C SER A 41 -2.28 6.48 -2.66
N CYS A 42 -2.27 7.22 -1.54
CA CYS A 42 -3.14 6.91 -0.40
C CYS A 42 -4.63 6.87 -0.77
N SER A 43 -5.04 7.63 -1.81
CA SER A 43 -6.41 7.66 -2.34
C SER A 43 -6.84 6.33 -2.96
N GLN A 44 -5.91 5.44 -3.30
CA GLN A 44 -6.18 4.11 -3.87
C GLN A 44 -6.25 3.01 -2.80
N THR A 45 -6.02 3.34 -1.52
CA THR A 45 -6.12 2.37 -0.42
C THR A 45 -7.56 2.24 0.06
N THR A 46 -7.91 1.10 0.64
CA THR A 46 -9.27 0.77 1.13
C THR A 46 -9.88 1.84 2.05
N PHE A 47 -9.04 2.54 2.82
CA PHE A 47 -9.47 3.51 3.82
C PHE A 47 -9.11 4.96 3.46
N GLY A 48 -8.50 5.18 2.29
CA GLY A 48 -8.12 6.50 1.80
C GLY A 48 -6.95 7.15 2.55
N CYS A 49 -6.84 8.47 2.40
CA CYS A 49 -5.77 9.29 2.99
C CYS A 49 -6.11 9.78 4.41
N CYS A 50 -5.08 9.97 5.22
CA CYS A 50 -5.12 10.76 6.44
C CYS A 50 -5.39 12.25 6.13
N PRO A 51 -5.74 13.07 7.15
CA PRO A 51 -5.98 14.51 6.96
C PRO A 51 -4.76 15.28 6.41
N ASP A 52 -3.56 14.71 6.54
CA ASP A 52 -2.33 15.24 5.96
C ASP A 52 -2.23 15.09 4.42
N GLY A 53 -3.13 14.30 3.81
CA GLY A 53 -3.16 14.06 2.37
C GLY A 53 -2.03 13.18 1.82
N VAL A 54 -1.16 12.65 2.68
CA VAL A 54 0.06 11.90 2.28
C VAL A 54 -0.02 10.46 2.77
N ASN A 55 -0.39 10.26 4.03
CA ASN A 55 -0.38 8.93 4.63
C ASN A 55 -1.70 8.19 4.36
N SER A 56 -1.63 6.89 4.10
CA SER A 56 -2.83 6.04 4.02
C SER A 56 -3.36 5.71 5.42
N LYS A 57 -4.69 5.67 5.58
CA LYS A 57 -5.29 5.15 6.81
C LYS A 57 -5.12 3.63 6.88
N ILE A 58 -4.75 3.08 8.05
CA ILE A 58 -4.64 1.62 8.25
C ILE A 58 -5.99 0.94 8.53
N ASN A 59 -6.99 1.72 8.91
CA ASN A 59 -8.37 1.30 9.16
C ASN A 59 -9.32 2.48 8.93
N PHE A 60 -10.62 2.23 8.95
CA PHE A 60 -11.66 3.26 8.74
C PHE A 60 -11.51 4.47 9.68
N TYR A 61 -11.09 4.23 10.93
CA TYR A 61 -10.92 5.26 11.95
C TYR A 61 -9.65 6.11 11.76
N GLY A 62 -8.68 5.66 10.94
CA GLY A 62 -7.43 6.36 10.74
C GLY A 62 -6.57 6.41 12.01
N THR A 63 -6.49 5.31 12.77
CA THR A 63 -5.76 5.29 14.05
C THR A 63 -4.25 5.55 13.92
N ASN A 64 -3.70 5.51 12.70
CA ASN A 64 -2.31 5.89 12.40
C ASN A 64 -2.15 7.35 11.93
N CYS A 65 -3.24 8.11 11.79
CA CYS A 65 -3.18 9.45 11.24
C CYS A 65 -2.77 10.50 12.28
N PRO A 66 -2.04 11.55 11.87
CA PRO A 66 -1.80 12.71 12.71
C PRO A 66 -3.11 13.30 13.23
N GLY A 67 -3.17 13.58 14.54
CA GLY A 67 -4.37 14.15 15.16
C GLY A 67 -5.51 13.16 15.44
N TYR A 68 -5.30 11.85 15.28
CA TYR A 68 -6.28 10.86 15.73
C TYR A 68 -6.53 11.01 17.24
N ARG A 69 -7.73 11.47 17.59
CA ARG A 69 -8.24 11.51 18.97
C ARG A 69 -9.26 10.38 19.09
N PRO A 70 -8.94 9.30 19.80
CA PRO A 70 -9.94 8.26 20.01
C PRO A 70 -11.14 8.83 20.76
N SER A 71 -12.32 8.26 20.49
CA SER A 71 -13.55 8.56 21.22
C SER A 71 -13.32 8.41 22.74
N PRO A 72 -13.96 9.23 23.59
CA PRO A 72 -13.92 9.04 25.03
C PRO A 72 -14.35 7.60 25.38
N GLY A 73 -13.40 6.78 25.84
CA GLY A 73 -13.58 5.34 26.07
C GLY A 73 -12.56 4.44 25.35
N TYR A 74 -11.85 4.94 24.34
CA TYR A 74 -10.69 4.27 23.75
C TYR A 74 -9.42 4.99 24.20
N LEU A 75 -8.78 4.57 25.30
CA LEU A 75 -7.40 4.99 25.54
C LEU A 75 -6.53 4.21 24.54
N PRO A 76 -5.71 4.86 23.69
CA PRO A 76 -4.53 4.20 23.18
C PRO A 76 -3.70 3.90 24.41
N THR A 77 -3.60 2.63 24.80
CA THR A 77 -2.71 2.24 25.88
C THR A 77 -1.33 2.75 25.51
N PRO A 78 -0.70 3.61 26.33
CA PRO A 78 0.67 4.03 26.09
C PRO A 78 1.49 2.78 25.81
N GLN A 79 2.06 2.68 24.61
CA GLN A 79 2.94 1.54 24.33
C GLN A 79 4.11 1.67 25.29
N PRO A 80 4.33 0.69 26.18
CA PRO A 80 5.44 0.75 27.12
C PRO A 80 6.74 0.91 26.35
N ILE A 81 7.66 1.72 26.88
CA ILE A 81 9.03 1.78 26.36
C ILE A 81 9.60 0.36 26.46
N GLY A 82 9.97 -0.23 25.32
CA GLY A 82 10.42 -1.63 25.23
C GLY A 82 9.34 -2.66 24.85
N GLY A 83 8.13 -2.23 24.47
CA GLY A 83 7.06 -3.13 24.01
C GLY A 83 6.48 -3.99 25.14
N CYS A 84 6.08 -5.23 24.85
CA CYS A 84 5.51 -6.13 25.86
C CYS A 84 6.52 -6.48 26.97
N SER A 85 7.83 -6.47 26.68
CA SER A 85 8.90 -6.69 27.65
C SER A 85 8.98 -5.59 28.71
N GLY A 86 8.48 -4.38 28.40
CA GLY A 86 8.39 -3.27 29.36
C GLY A 86 7.17 -3.34 30.28
N THR A 87 6.31 -4.34 30.14
CA THR A 87 5.13 -4.50 31.01
C THR A 87 5.44 -5.32 32.25
N ARG A 88 4.63 -5.15 33.29
CA ARG A 88 4.77 -5.85 34.59
C ARG A 88 4.90 -7.38 34.45
N TYR A 89 4.19 -7.98 33.50
CA TYR A 89 4.10 -9.43 33.35
C TYR A 89 4.85 -9.96 32.11
N GLY A 90 5.52 -9.08 31.36
CA GLY A 90 6.24 -9.44 30.14
C GLY A 90 5.32 -9.84 28.98
N CYS A 91 5.91 -10.52 28.00
CA CYS A 91 5.23 -10.93 26.77
C CYS A 91 4.53 -12.30 26.88
N CYS A 92 3.47 -12.49 26.10
CA CYS A 92 2.95 -13.81 25.73
C CYS A 92 4.03 -14.64 25.00
N PRO A 93 3.86 -15.98 24.88
CA PRO A 93 4.83 -16.84 24.21
C PRO A 93 5.13 -16.46 22.75
N ASP A 94 4.20 -15.76 22.10
CA ASP A 94 4.36 -15.22 20.74
C ASP A 94 5.24 -13.96 20.66
N ASN A 95 5.65 -13.38 21.80
CA ASN A 95 6.38 -12.12 21.93
C ASN A 95 5.70 -10.89 21.30
N MET A 96 4.40 -10.97 20.99
CA MET A 96 3.68 -9.87 20.32
C MET A 96 2.76 -9.11 21.27
N LYS A 97 2.22 -9.78 22.29
CA LYS A 97 1.25 -9.19 23.24
C LYS A 97 1.80 -9.21 24.65
N ALA A 98 1.48 -8.19 25.43
CA ALA A 98 1.74 -8.20 26.87
C ALA A 98 0.74 -9.12 27.58
N LYS A 99 1.20 -9.85 28.60
CA LYS A 99 0.32 -10.61 29.49
C LYS A 99 -0.53 -9.66 30.33
N VAL A 100 -1.82 -9.96 30.52
CA VAL A 100 -2.71 -9.18 31.40
C VAL A 100 -2.56 -9.54 32.88
N ASP A 101 -2.03 -10.73 33.18
CA ASP A 101 -1.76 -11.27 34.51
C ASP A 101 -0.51 -12.17 34.47
N PRO A 102 0.03 -12.63 35.62
CA PRO A 102 1.20 -13.51 35.63
C PRO A 102 1.01 -14.81 34.83
N GLN A 103 -0.22 -15.31 34.73
CA GLN A 103 -0.59 -16.53 34.03
C GLN A 103 -0.67 -16.33 32.51
N GLY A 104 -0.86 -15.09 32.04
CA GLY A 104 -1.11 -14.79 30.63
C GLY A 104 -2.49 -15.25 30.17
N SER A 105 -3.55 -14.99 30.92
CA SER A 105 -4.91 -15.42 30.55
C SER A 105 -5.39 -14.90 29.18
N ASN A 106 -4.79 -13.82 28.67
CA ASN A 106 -5.02 -13.28 27.33
C ASN A 106 -4.12 -13.89 26.24
N CYS A 107 -3.16 -14.75 26.60
CA CYS A 107 -2.26 -15.39 25.66
C CYS A 107 -2.94 -16.61 25.05
N LEU A 108 -2.97 -16.65 23.72
CA LEU A 108 -3.41 -17.85 23.02
C LEU A 108 -2.29 -18.88 23.16
N LEU A 109 -2.58 -20.00 23.82
CA LEU A 109 -1.77 -21.20 23.73
C LEU A 109 -1.92 -21.71 22.29
N LYS A 110 -0.93 -21.44 21.45
CA LYS A 110 -0.83 -22.09 20.13
C LYS A 110 0.14 -23.24 20.23
#